data_AF-A0A5K7X1M2-F1
#
_entry.id   AF-A0A5K7X1M2-F1
#
_cell.length_a   1.000
_cell.length_b   1.000
_cell.length_c   1.000
_cell.angle_alpha   90.00
_cell.angle_beta   90.00
_cell.angle_gamma   90.00
#
_symmetry.space_group_name_H-M   'P 1'
#
loop_
_entity.id
_entity.type
_entity.pdbx_description
1 polymer ?
#
loop_
_entity_poly.entity_id
_entity_poly.type
_entity_poly.pdbx_seq_one_letter_code
_entity_poly.pdbx_strand_id
1 'polypeptide(L)'
;MKNIIGKLTFDTAMLQLIRELDDTLDIYDDPISQANHLTDSLRQWLSKRGVFLPIRNHVVIASAAQIQVTDLNNDQIKKIVRRANLKSELLKINKQFTEAHLSAGELDKIAANLLAAHQKKMIQPFKTFKIQSEQIKKGVQCPNCGATPVEKVKQRWICRACDHHARFAYLTALRDYFLIYGPAITNSQCRDFLNLGSESTTRRLLHRTALHFDGNKKSRIYYLSEEILDEKANWSINLSK
;
A
#
# COMPACT_ATOMS: atom_id res chain seq x y z
N MET A 1 -6.05 9.02 -4.51
CA MET A 1 -7.19 9.75 -5.10
C MET A 1 -7.54 9.05 -6.41
N LYS A 2 -8.71 8.42 -6.53
CA LYS A 2 -9.16 7.82 -7.79
C LYS A 2 -10.04 8.85 -8.49
N ASN A 3 -9.64 9.33 -9.66
CA ASN A 3 -10.48 10.22 -10.45
C ASN A 3 -11.47 9.35 -11.24
N ILE A 4 -12.67 9.16 -10.71
CA ILE A 4 -13.66 8.28 -11.31
C ILE A 4 -14.53 9.11 -12.27
N ILE A 5 -14.50 8.76 -13.55
CA ILE A 5 -15.28 9.37 -14.64
C ILE A 5 -16.35 8.41 -15.15
N GLY A 6 -17.33 8.94 -15.89
CA GLY A 6 -18.49 8.21 -16.38
C GLY A 6 -19.77 8.54 -15.60
N LYS A 7 -20.77 7.68 -15.68
CA LYS A 7 -22.01 7.77 -14.92
C LYS A 7 -21.88 6.94 -13.64
N LEU A 8 -22.14 7.58 -12.51
CA LEU A 8 -22.04 7.01 -11.17
C LEU A 8 -23.42 6.88 -10.56
N THR A 9 -23.85 5.65 -10.30
CA THR A 9 -25.11 5.35 -9.64
C THR A 9 -24.84 4.88 -8.22
N PHE A 10 -25.31 5.65 -7.25
CA PHE A 10 -25.35 5.26 -5.84
C PHE A 10 -26.59 4.40 -5.62
N ASP A 11 -26.37 3.09 -5.52
CA ASP A 11 -27.41 2.13 -5.19
C ASP A 11 -27.54 2.04 -3.67
N THR A 12 -28.49 2.80 -3.15
CA THR A 12 -28.75 2.94 -1.71
C THR A 12 -29.37 1.70 -1.09
N ALA A 13 -29.96 0.80 -1.89
CA ALA A 13 -30.56 -0.42 -1.40
C ALA A 13 -29.50 -1.52 -1.18
N MET A 14 -28.57 -1.64 -2.12
CA MET A 14 -27.49 -2.64 -2.05
C MET A 14 -26.20 -2.11 -1.43
N LEU A 15 -26.14 -0.81 -1.08
CA LEU A 15 -24.95 -0.15 -0.54
C LEU A 15 -23.73 -0.35 -1.45
N GLN A 16 -23.87 0.02 -2.72
CA GLN A 16 -22.81 -0.05 -3.71
C GLN A 16 -22.78 1.18 -4.63
N LEU A 17 -21.64 1.40 -5.27
CA LEU A 17 -21.45 2.41 -6.31
C LEU A 17 -21.22 1.72 -7.65
N ILE A 18 -22.13 1.96 -8.59
CA ILE A 18 -22.05 1.42 -9.95
C ILE A 18 -21.49 2.51 -10.87
N ARG A 19 -20.52 2.16 -11.71
CA ARG A 19 -19.96 3.05 -12.72
C ARG A 19 -20.22 2.50 -14.11
N GLU A 20 -20.82 3.33 -14.96
CA GLU A 20 -20.99 3.06 -16.39
C GLU A 20 -20.03 3.96 -17.19
N LEU A 21 -19.16 3.37 -18.00
CA LEU A 21 -18.26 4.08 -18.92
C LEU A 21 -17.95 3.19 -20.14
N ASP A 22 -18.13 3.71 -21.36
CA ASP A 22 -17.76 3.02 -22.61
C ASP A 22 -18.23 1.55 -22.65
N ASP A 23 -19.52 1.34 -22.37
CA ASP A 23 -20.19 0.02 -22.27
C ASP A 23 -19.65 -0.94 -21.18
N THR A 24 -18.75 -0.47 -20.32
CA THR A 24 -18.28 -1.21 -19.14
C THR A 24 -19.05 -0.82 -17.89
N LEU A 25 -19.40 -1.84 -17.09
CA LEU A 25 -20.03 -1.71 -15.79
C LEU A 25 -19.06 -2.18 -14.70
N ASP A 26 -18.60 -1.24 -13.88
CA ASP A 26 -17.84 -1.56 -12.67
C ASP A 26 -18.73 -1.41 -11.44
N ILE A 27 -18.56 -2.31 -10.47
CA ILE A 27 -19.21 -2.25 -9.17
C ILE A 27 -18.13 -2.01 -8.11
N TYR A 28 -18.35 -1.00 -7.28
CA TYR A 28 -17.49 -0.63 -6.15
C TYR A 28 -18.29 -0.67 -4.85
N ASP A 29 -17.59 -0.87 -3.73
CA ASP A 29 -18.16 -0.69 -2.40
C ASP A 29 -18.74 0.74 -2.25
N ASP A 30 -19.84 0.89 -1.51
CA ASP A 30 -20.43 2.21 -1.29
C ASP A 30 -19.46 3.17 -0.57
N PRO A 31 -19.12 4.31 -1.19
CA PRO A 31 -18.21 5.28 -0.60
C PRO A 31 -18.77 5.91 0.69
N ILE A 32 -20.09 5.96 0.90
CA ILE A 32 -20.67 6.49 2.14
C ILE A 32 -20.41 5.51 3.29
N SER A 33 -20.66 4.22 3.06
CA SER A 33 -20.36 3.15 4.00
C SER A 33 -18.86 3.10 4.33
N GLN A 34 -17.98 3.22 3.33
CA GLN A 34 -16.54 3.35 3.55
C GLN A 34 -16.19 4.56 4.44
N ALA A 35 -16.78 5.72 4.18
CA ALA A 35 -16.55 6.93 4.98
C ALA A 35 -17.03 6.77 6.43
N ASN A 36 -18.17 6.10 6.64
CA ASN A 36 -18.68 5.77 7.97
C ASN A 36 -17.72 4.85 8.74
N HIS A 37 -17.25 3.77 8.12
CA HIS A 37 -16.28 2.86 8.75
C HIS A 37 -14.97 3.57 9.14
N LEU A 38 -14.46 4.45 8.28
CA LEU A 38 -13.27 5.26 8.59
C LEU A 38 -13.52 6.22 9.75
N THR A 39 -14.72 6.80 9.82
CA THR A 39 -15.12 7.68 10.92
C THR A 39 -15.13 6.92 12.24
N ASP A 40 -15.73 5.73 12.28
CA ASP A 40 -15.82 4.93 13.49
C ASP A 40 -14.44 4.41 13.92
N SER A 41 -13.60 4.02 12.97
CA SER A 41 -12.21 3.63 13.24
C SER A 41 -11.42 4.80 13.86
N LEU A 42 -11.57 6.01 13.32
CA LEU A 42 -10.91 7.20 13.86
C LEU A 42 -11.43 7.55 15.26
N ARG A 43 -12.74 7.47 15.49
CA ARG A 43 -13.34 7.69 16.83
C ARG A 43 -12.78 6.70 17.85
N GLN A 44 -12.74 5.41 17.52
CA GLN A 44 -12.18 4.38 18.41
C GLN A 44 -10.69 4.59 18.67
N TRP A 45 -9.93 5.04 17.67
CA TRP A 45 -8.51 5.33 17.82
C TRP A 45 -8.26 6.53 18.75
N LEU A 46 -9.10 7.57 18.65
CA LEU A 46 -9.03 8.77 19.50
C LEU A 46 -9.50 8.48 20.93
N SER A 47 -10.58 7.71 21.12
CA SER A 47 -11.13 7.41 22.44
C SER A 47 -10.16 6.62 23.31
N LYS A 48 -9.38 5.70 22.72
CA LYS A 48 -8.27 4.99 23.39
C LYS A 48 -7.18 5.93 23.93
N ARG A 49 -7.18 7.20 23.53
CA ARG A 49 -6.24 8.25 23.96
C ARG A 49 -6.95 9.36 24.76
N GLY A 50 -8.20 9.14 25.18
CA GLY A 50 -8.98 10.10 25.95
C GLY A 50 -9.47 11.31 25.15
N VAL A 51 -9.42 11.25 23.81
CA VAL A 51 -9.87 12.36 22.94
C VAL A 51 -11.26 12.04 22.39
N PHE A 52 -12.21 12.94 22.61
CA PHE A 52 -13.60 12.81 22.16
C PHE A 52 -13.98 14.01 21.31
N LEU A 53 -14.21 13.78 20.01
CA LEU A 53 -14.49 14.84 19.04
C LEU A 53 -15.75 14.53 18.22
N PRO A 54 -16.53 15.56 17.83
CA PRO A 54 -17.58 15.40 16.85
C PRO A 54 -16.97 15.20 15.46
N ILE A 55 -16.85 13.95 15.02
CA ILE A 55 -16.35 13.63 13.67
C ILE A 55 -17.53 13.52 12.70
N ARG A 56 -17.51 14.30 11.62
CA ARG A 56 -18.46 14.24 10.50
C ARG A 56 -17.72 13.85 9.22
N ASN A 57 -18.35 13.04 8.38
CA ASN A 57 -17.80 12.62 7.09
C ASN A 57 -18.69 13.11 5.94
N HIS A 58 -18.06 13.34 4.79
CA HIS A 58 -18.69 13.67 3.52
C HIS A 58 -17.95 12.97 2.38
N VAL A 59 -18.69 12.54 1.36
CA VAL A 59 -18.15 11.95 0.15
C VAL A 59 -18.13 13.02 -0.93
N VAL A 60 -16.94 13.47 -1.32
CA VAL A 60 -16.78 14.53 -2.32
C VAL A 60 -16.53 13.92 -3.69
N ILE A 61 -17.44 14.16 -4.64
CA ILE A 61 -17.24 13.81 -6.05
C ILE A 61 -16.58 14.97 -6.76
N ALA A 62 -15.26 14.85 -6.96
CA ALA A 62 -14.41 15.88 -7.53
C ALA A 62 -14.43 15.91 -9.08
N SER A 63 -14.84 14.81 -9.71
CA SER A 63 -14.92 14.67 -11.17
C SER A 63 -16.18 15.31 -11.74
N ALA A 64 -16.22 15.44 -13.07
CA ALA A 64 -17.42 15.85 -13.81
C ALA A 64 -18.39 14.67 -14.07
N ALA A 65 -18.27 13.57 -13.31
CA ALA A 65 -19.11 12.40 -13.47
C ALA A 65 -20.59 12.76 -13.29
N GLN A 66 -21.45 12.14 -14.10
CA GLN A 66 -22.89 12.19 -13.87
C GLN A 66 -23.20 11.39 -12.61
N ILE A 67 -24.00 11.94 -11.69
CA ILE A 67 -24.39 11.24 -10.46
C ILE A 67 -25.88 10.93 -10.52
N GLN A 68 -26.21 9.67 -10.32
CA GLN A 68 -27.55 9.14 -10.10
C GLN A 68 -27.62 8.50 -8.72
N VAL A 69 -28.79 8.57 -8.09
CA VAL A 69 -29.06 7.96 -6.79
C VAL A 69 -30.38 7.19 -6.93
N THR A 70 -30.42 5.94 -6.49
CA THR A 70 -31.61 5.09 -6.64
C THR A 70 -32.77 5.51 -5.73
N ASP A 71 -32.47 6.03 -4.54
CA ASP A 71 -33.47 6.58 -3.61
C ASP A 71 -33.04 7.95 -3.08
N LEU A 72 -33.79 8.99 -3.48
CA LEU A 72 -33.54 10.38 -3.07
C LEU A 72 -34.03 10.69 -1.64
N ASN A 73 -34.83 9.81 -1.03
CA ASN A 73 -35.29 9.99 0.35
C ASN A 73 -34.30 9.44 1.38
N ASN A 74 -33.27 8.71 0.95
CA ASN A 74 -32.28 8.17 1.85
C ASN A 74 -31.37 9.28 2.41
N ASP A 75 -31.45 9.53 3.72
CA ASP A 75 -30.69 10.58 4.39
C ASP A 75 -29.16 10.49 4.21
N GLN A 76 -28.61 9.30 3.95
CA GLN A 76 -27.17 9.12 3.76
C GLN A 76 -26.65 9.89 2.53
N ILE A 77 -27.50 10.11 1.53
CA ILE A 77 -27.12 10.79 0.29
C ILE A 77 -26.77 12.26 0.51
N LYS A 78 -27.26 12.86 1.62
CA LYS A 78 -26.92 14.23 2.03
C LYS A 78 -25.42 14.40 2.30
N LYS A 79 -24.71 13.30 2.56
CA LYS A 79 -23.24 13.28 2.71
C LYS A 79 -22.51 13.40 1.37
N ILE A 80 -23.18 13.22 0.24
CA ILE A 80 -22.59 13.33 -1.09
C ILE A 80 -22.50 14.82 -1.46
N VAL A 81 -21.28 15.28 -1.72
CA VAL A 81 -21.01 16.68 -2.06
C VAL A 81 -20.39 16.73 -3.45
N ARG A 82 -21.04 17.43 -4.37
CA ARG A 82 -20.43 17.74 -5.68
C ARG A 82 -19.35 18.81 -5.51
N ARG A 83 -18.28 18.72 -6.31
CA ARG A 83 -17.19 19.72 -6.35
C ARG A 83 -17.67 21.18 -6.28
N ALA A 84 -18.67 21.53 -7.09
CA ALA A 84 -19.20 22.90 -7.15
C ALA A 84 -19.81 23.38 -5.82
N ASN A 85 -20.30 22.46 -4.99
CA ASN A 85 -20.97 22.75 -3.72
C ASN A 85 -20.04 22.57 -2.51
N LEU A 86 -18.78 22.17 -2.71
CA LEU A 86 -17.86 21.92 -1.60
C LEU A 86 -17.66 23.15 -0.72
N LYS A 87 -17.49 24.33 -1.33
CA LYS A 87 -17.30 25.58 -0.58
C LYS A 87 -18.52 25.93 0.27
N SER A 88 -19.72 25.81 -0.28
CA SER A 88 -20.95 26.12 0.46
C SER A 88 -21.18 25.13 1.60
N GLU A 89 -20.87 23.85 1.40
CA GLU A 89 -20.99 22.83 2.44
C GLU A 89 -19.98 23.05 3.58
N LEU A 90 -18.72 23.36 3.27
CA LEU A 90 -17.71 23.72 4.29
C LEU A 90 -18.14 24.93 5.12
N LEU A 91 -18.71 25.96 4.48
CA LEU A 91 -19.23 27.12 5.20
C LEU A 91 -20.40 26.79 6.13
N LYS A 92 -21.29 25.85 5.74
CA LYS A 92 -22.36 25.38 6.63
C LYS A 92 -21.79 24.62 7.83
N ILE A 93 -20.83 23.73 7.61
CA ILE A 93 -20.18 22.96 8.67
C ILE A 93 -19.49 23.91 9.66
N ASN A 94 -18.72 24.88 9.17
CA ASN A 94 -18.04 25.85 10.04
C ASN A 94 -19.01 26.71 10.87
N LYS A 95 -20.20 27.01 10.34
CA LYS A 95 -21.26 27.71 11.10
C LYS A 95 -21.93 26.82 12.13
N GLN A 96 -22.02 25.52 11.87
CA GLN A 96 -22.65 24.55 12.77
C GLN A 96 -21.74 24.17 13.95
N PHE A 97 -20.43 24.10 13.73
CA PHE A 97 -19.44 23.69 14.73
C PHE A 97 -18.49 24.84 15.05
N THR A 98 -18.90 25.72 15.97
CA THR A 98 -18.14 26.91 16.37
C THR A 98 -17.28 26.70 17.61
N GLU A 99 -17.53 25.63 18.36
CA GLU A 99 -16.80 25.31 19.58
C GLU A 99 -15.40 24.77 19.28
N ALA A 100 -14.39 25.35 19.93
CA ALA A 100 -13.02 24.87 19.83
C ALA A 100 -12.84 23.65 20.77
N HIS A 101 -12.81 22.45 20.19
CA HIS A 101 -12.62 21.22 20.97
C HIS A 101 -11.14 20.87 21.23
N LEU A 102 -10.21 21.47 20.49
CA LEU A 102 -8.78 21.23 20.62
C LEU A 102 -8.00 22.54 20.47
N SER A 103 -6.94 22.68 21.25
CA SER A 103 -5.87 23.63 20.99
C SER A 103 -5.01 23.17 19.80
N ALA A 104 -4.28 24.11 19.19
CA ALA A 104 -3.34 23.78 18.10
C ALA A 104 -2.30 22.73 18.54
N GLY A 105 -1.77 22.84 19.76
CA GLY A 105 -0.79 21.89 20.29
C GLY A 105 -1.36 20.48 20.53
N GLU A 106 -2.65 20.34 20.85
CA GLU A 106 -3.30 19.04 20.96
C GLU A 106 -3.52 18.40 19.58
N LEU A 107 -3.91 19.22 18.59
CA LEU A 107 -4.05 18.78 17.21
C LEU A 107 -2.71 18.27 16.65
N ASP A 108 -1.61 18.99 16.89
CA ASP A 108 -0.26 18.58 16.47
C ASP A 108 0.16 17.27 17.12
N LYS A 109 -0.13 17.08 18.42
CA LYS A 109 0.12 15.81 19.13
C LYS A 109 -0.68 14.66 18.51
N ILE A 110 -1.96 14.88 18.19
CA ILE A 110 -2.80 13.86 17.54
C ILE A 110 -2.24 13.50 16.16
N ALA A 111 -1.84 14.49 15.37
CA ALA A 111 -1.24 14.29 14.05
C ALA A 111 0.07 13.50 14.13
N ALA A 112 0.97 13.86 15.05
CA ALA A 112 2.22 13.13 15.27
C ALA A 112 1.97 11.68 15.69
N ASN A 113 1.00 11.44 16.57
CA ASN A 113 0.61 10.09 16.99
C ASN A 113 0.01 9.26 15.84
N LEU A 114 -0.79 9.87 14.95
CA LEU A 114 -1.32 9.20 13.77
C LEU A 114 -0.18 8.79 12.81
N LEU A 115 0.79 9.67 12.60
CA LEU A 115 1.97 9.39 11.77
C LEU A 115 2.83 8.28 12.38
N ALA A 116 3.08 8.32 13.69
CA ALA A 116 3.84 7.29 14.38
C ALA A 116 3.13 5.92 14.41
N ALA A 117 1.79 5.92 14.43
CA ALA A 117 0.99 4.70 14.35
C ALA A 117 0.77 4.19 12.92
N HIS A 118 1.17 4.96 11.90
CA HIS A 118 1.01 4.54 10.51
C HIS A 118 1.85 3.30 10.23
N GLN A 119 1.20 2.27 9.68
CA GLN A 119 1.86 1.07 9.19
C GLN A 119 1.56 0.94 7.70
N LYS A 120 2.60 0.67 6.89
CA LYS A 120 2.42 0.34 5.48
C LYS A 120 1.51 -0.88 5.40
N LYS A 121 0.46 -0.83 4.56
CA LYS A 121 -0.45 -1.95 4.38
C LYS A 121 0.31 -3.12 3.74
N MET A 122 0.64 -4.12 4.53
CA MET A 122 1.19 -5.38 4.05
C MET A 122 0.05 -6.25 3.51
N ILE A 123 -0.02 -6.37 2.19
CA ILE A 123 -0.98 -7.26 1.53
C ILE A 123 -0.40 -8.67 1.61
N GLN A 124 -1.18 -9.65 2.06
CA GLN A 124 -0.81 -11.07 1.94
C GLN A 124 -1.24 -11.54 0.55
N PRO A 125 -0.35 -11.59 -0.47
CA PRO A 125 -0.80 -11.69 -1.86
C PRO A 125 -1.49 -13.03 -2.15
N PHE A 126 -1.01 -14.11 -1.55
CA PHE A 126 -1.60 -15.44 -1.68
C PHE A 126 -3.05 -15.50 -1.19
N LYS A 127 -3.37 -14.85 -0.07
CA LYS A 127 -4.75 -14.81 0.46
C LYS A 127 -5.63 -13.83 -0.31
N THR A 128 -5.06 -12.66 -0.62
CA THR A 128 -5.83 -11.55 -1.21
C THR A 128 -6.18 -11.82 -2.66
N PHE A 129 -5.24 -12.36 -3.43
CA PHE A 129 -5.39 -12.58 -4.87
C PHE A 129 -5.59 -14.06 -5.24
N LYS A 130 -5.61 -14.97 -4.25
CA LYS A 130 -5.73 -16.43 -4.45
C LYS A 130 -4.68 -17.00 -5.42
N ILE A 131 -3.49 -16.38 -5.45
CA ILE A 131 -2.35 -16.83 -6.23
C ILE A 131 -1.69 -18.01 -5.51
N GLN A 132 -1.17 -18.98 -6.25
CA GLN A 132 -0.36 -20.08 -5.72
C GLN A 132 1.13 -19.73 -5.78
N SER A 133 1.94 -20.26 -4.85
CA SER A 133 3.38 -19.97 -4.77
C SER A 133 4.13 -20.28 -6.06
N GLU A 134 3.69 -21.30 -6.80
CA GLU A 134 4.31 -21.79 -8.03
C GLU A 134 4.11 -20.83 -9.20
N GLN A 135 3.11 -19.94 -9.12
CA GLN A 135 2.84 -18.92 -10.13
C GLN A 135 3.78 -17.72 -9.99
N ILE A 136 4.53 -17.62 -8.89
CA ILE A 136 5.53 -16.57 -8.70
C ILE A 136 6.75 -16.88 -9.56
N LYS A 137 7.01 -16.02 -10.54
CA LYS A 137 8.23 -16.07 -11.35
C LYS A 137 9.44 -15.81 -10.45
N LYS A 138 10.32 -16.81 -10.35
CA LYS A 138 11.57 -16.74 -9.60
C LYS A 138 12.70 -16.16 -10.45
N GLY A 139 13.72 -15.66 -9.77
CA GLY A 139 14.92 -15.06 -10.35
C GLY A 139 14.89 -13.55 -10.33
N VAL A 140 16.02 -12.96 -10.70
CA VAL A 140 16.16 -11.50 -10.75
C VAL A 140 15.60 -10.98 -12.07
N GLN A 141 14.84 -9.88 -12.03
CA GLN A 141 14.33 -9.20 -13.21
C GLN A 141 15.34 -8.18 -13.75
N CYS A 142 15.44 -8.08 -15.07
CA CYS A 142 16.24 -7.05 -15.73
C CYS A 142 15.59 -5.67 -15.53
N PRO A 143 16.31 -4.68 -14.98
CA PRO A 143 15.76 -3.33 -14.79
C PRO A 143 15.57 -2.55 -16.11
N ASN A 144 16.17 -3.01 -17.22
CA ASN A 144 16.10 -2.32 -18.51
C ASN A 144 14.94 -2.84 -19.40
N CYS A 145 14.81 -4.17 -19.54
CA CYS A 145 13.82 -4.76 -20.44
C CYS A 145 12.77 -5.64 -19.75
N GLY A 146 12.85 -5.80 -18.43
CA GLY A 146 11.88 -6.60 -17.67
C GLY A 146 12.00 -8.12 -17.82
N ALA A 147 12.99 -8.64 -18.58
CA ALA A 147 13.22 -10.07 -18.72
C ALA A 147 13.66 -10.73 -17.40
N THR A 148 13.16 -11.95 -17.13
CA THR A 148 13.45 -12.75 -15.92
C THR A 148 13.56 -14.23 -16.31
N PRO A 149 14.56 -14.99 -15.81
CA PRO A 149 15.61 -14.57 -14.89
C PRO A 149 16.82 -13.95 -15.61
N VAL A 150 17.50 -12.99 -14.98
CA VAL A 150 18.84 -12.54 -15.38
C VAL A 150 19.92 -13.45 -14.79
N GLU A 151 21.02 -13.63 -15.51
CA GLU A 151 22.07 -14.58 -15.12
C GLU A 151 23.07 -13.93 -14.16
N LYS A 152 23.42 -14.65 -13.08
CA LYS A 152 24.50 -14.23 -12.17
C LYS A 152 25.86 -14.60 -12.76
N VAL A 153 26.63 -13.60 -13.19
CA VAL A 153 28.02 -13.79 -13.64
C VAL A 153 28.98 -13.03 -12.72
N LYS A 154 29.80 -13.77 -11.94
CA LYS A 154 30.71 -13.23 -10.91
C LYS A 154 29.99 -12.24 -9.97
N GLN A 155 30.31 -10.95 -10.03
CA GLN A 155 29.71 -9.90 -9.20
C GLN A 155 28.54 -9.16 -9.88
N ARG A 156 28.24 -9.43 -11.15
CA ARG A 156 27.19 -8.74 -11.92
C ARG A 156 25.99 -9.67 -12.18
N TRP A 157 24.85 -9.07 -12.50
CA TRP A 157 23.71 -9.75 -13.12
C TRP A 157 23.62 -9.27 -14.57
N ILE A 158 23.58 -10.21 -15.50
CA ILE A 158 23.64 -9.95 -16.94
C ILE A 158 22.34 -10.45 -17.56
N CYS A 159 21.62 -9.56 -18.25
CA CYS A 159 20.44 -9.92 -19.00
C CYS A 159 20.83 -10.49 -20.37
N ARG A 160 20.40 -11.71 -20.70
CA ARG A 160 20.67 -12.32 -22.02
C ARG A 160 19.78 -11.79 -23.15
N ALA A 161 18.74 -11.03 -22.83
CA ALA A 161 17.81 -10.47 -23.82
C ALA A 161 18.22 -9.07 -24.32
N CYS A 162 18.95 -8.29 -23.52
CA CYS A 162 19.33 -6.92 -23.86
C CYS A 162 20.76 -6.54 -23.45
N ASP A 163 21.54 -7.52 -22.98
CA ASP A 163 22.92 -7.37 -22.48
C ASP A 163 23.11 -6.33 -21.37
N HIS A 164 22.03 -5.87 -20.72
CA HIS A 164 22.15 -4.93 -19.62
C HIS A 164 22.83 -5.56 -18.39
N HIS A 165 23.78 -4.83 -17.81
CA HIS A 165 24.53 -5.25 -16.62
C HIS A 165 24.04 -4.49 -15.39
N ALA A 166 23.45 -5.22 -14.43
CA ALA A 166 23.00 -4.63 -13.18
C ALA A 166 23.74 -5.28 -11.99
N ARG A 167 24.45 -4.48 -11.21
CA ARG A 167 25.13 -4.98 -9.99
C ARG A 167 24.14 -5.28 -8.87
N PHE A 168 23.09 -4.48 -8.76
CA PHE A 168 22.17 -4.46 -7.61
C PHE A 168 20.75 -4.95 -7.92
N ALA A 169 20.51 -5.55 -9.10
CA ALA A 169 19.17 -6.01 -9.48
C ALA A 169 18.56 -7.03 -8.49
N TYR A 170 19.40 -7.76 -7.74
CA TYR A 170 18.96 -8.64 -6.67
C TYR A 170 18.24 -7.93 -5.52
N LEU A 171 18.49 -6.63 -5.30
CA LEU A 171 17.82 -5.86 -4.25
C LEU A 171 16.34 -5.68 -4.58
N THR A 172 16.01 -5.41 -5.84
CA THR A 172 14.62 -5.36 -6.32
C THR A 172 13.94 -6.70 -6.13
N ALA A 173 14.60 -7.80 -6.51
CA ALA A 173 14.03 -9.14 -6.29
C ALA A 173 13.83 -9.44 -4.80
N LEU A 174 14.76 -9.08 -3.91
CA LEU A 174 14.57 -9.25 -2.47
C LEU A 174 13.48 -8.36 -1.90
N ARG A 175 13.25 -7.16 -2.45
CA ARG A 175 12.10 -6.32 -2.14
C ARG A 175 10.80 -7.04 -2.50
N ASP A 176 10.72 -7.63 -3.68
CA ASP A 176 9.56 -8.42 -4.10
C ASP A 176 9.33 -9.60 -3.17
N TYR A 177 10.40 -10.32 -2.80
CA TYR A 177 10.32 -11.38 -1.80
C TYR A 177 9.75 -10.87 -0.48
N PHE A 178 10.25 -9.74 0.03
CA PHE A 178 9.79 -9.13 1.28
C PHE A 178 8.28 -8.86 1.23
N LEU A 179 7.79 -8.28 0.14
CA LEU A 179 6.38 -7.94 -0.03
C LEU A 179 5.48 -9.18 -0.16
N ILE A 180 6.00 -10.27 -0.70
CA ILE A 180 5.23 -11.51 -0.95
C ILE A 180 5.23 -12.44 0.26
N TYR A 181 6.41 -12.68 0.84
CA TYR A 181 6.64 -13.70 1.86
C TYR A 181 6.95 -13.13 3.25
N GLY A 182 7.25 -11.83 3.34
CA GLY A 182 7.64 -11.16 4.57
C GLY A 182 9.16 -11.04 4.76
N PRO A 183 9.60 -10.52 5.92
CA PRO A 183 11.01 -10.19 6.16
C PRO A 183 11.92 -11.41 6.38
N ALA A 184 11.36 -12.55 6.78
CA ALA A 184 12.12 -13.73 7.17
C ALA A 184 12.52 -14.56 5.94
N ILE A 185 13.81 -14.83 5.77
CA ILE A 185 14.33 -15.60 4.65
C ILE A 185 15.49 -16.50 5.09
N THR A 186 15.43 -17.77 4.72
CA THR A 186 16.57 -18.69 4.85
C THR A 186 17.48 -18.63 3.63
N ASN A 187 18.72 -19.11 3.76
CA ASN A 187 19.61 -19.23 2.60
C ASN A 187 18.98 -20.07 1.48
N SER A 188 18.29 -21.17 1.82
CA SER A 188 17.64 -22.04 0.84
C SER A 188 16.52 -21.32 0.10
N GLN A 189 15.66 -20.59 0.82
CA GLN A 189 14.60 -19.78 0.20
C GLN A 189 15.16 -18.68 -0.69
N CYS A 190 16.23 -18.00 -0.25
CA CYS A 190 16.87 -16.97 -1.07
C CYS A 190 17.50 -17.54 -2.35
N ARG A 191 18.12 -18.73 -2.27
CA ARG A 191 18.65 -19.43 -3.45
C ARG A 191 17.56 -19.80 -4.43
N ASP A 192 16.49 -20.42 -3.94
CA ASP A 192 15.34 -20.80 -4.76
C ASP A 192 14.71 -19.55 -5.41
N PHE A 193 14.45 -18.50 -4.63
CA PHE A 193 13.79 -17.30 -5.12
C PHE A 193 14.65 -16.49 -6.11
N LEU A 194 15.95 -16.34 -5.86
CA LEU A 194 16.86 -15.59 -6.75
C LEU A 194 17.47 -16.44 -7.86
N ASN A 195 17.16 -17.74 -7.90
CA ASN A 195 17.76 -18.74 -8.78
C ASN A 195 19.29 -18.79 -8.68
N LEU A 196 19.81 -18.86 -7.45
CA LEU A 196 21.25 -18.93 -7.14
C LEU A 196 21.68 -20.35 -6.77
N GLY A 197 22.69 -20.88 -7.45
CA GLY A 197 23.24 -22.21 -7.11
C GLY A 197 24.13 -22.25 -5.86
N SER A 198 24.82 -21.14 -5.55
CA SER A 198 25.88 -21.12 -4.52
C SER A 198 25.40 -20.66 -3.14
N GLU A 199 25.52 -21.54 -2.14
CA GLU A 199 25.21 -21.23 -0.74
C GLU A 199 26.08 -20.07 -0.20
N SER A 200 27.36 -20.05 -0.54
CA SER A 200 28.32 -19.04 -0.05
C SER A 200 28.05 -17.66 -0.63
N THR A 201 27.69 -17.59 -1.92
CA THR A 201 27.28 -16.35 -2.57
C THR A 201 26.02 -15.80 -1.94
N THR A 202 25.01 -16.65 -1.73
CA THR A 202 23.75 -16.25 -1.09
C THR A 202 23.96 -15.80 0.35
N ARG A 203 24.84 -16.46 1.11
CA ARG A 203 25.16 -16.05 2.47
C ARG A 203 25.76 -14.64 2.52
N ARG A 204 26.69 -14.34 1.62
CA ARG A 204 27.31 -13.00 1.52
C ARG A 204 26.29 -11.94 1.13
N LEU A 205 25.37 -12.27 0.24
CA LEU A 205 24.29 -11.38 -0.17
C LEU A 205 23.35 -11.08 1.00
N LEU A 206 22.89 -12.11 1.70
CA LEU A 206 22.01 -11.97 2.87
C LEU A 206 22.66 -11.19 4.00
N HIS A 207 23.95 -11.36 4.27
CA HIS A 207 24.65 -10.55 5.28
C HIS A 207 24.72 -9.05 4.95
N ARG A 208 24.55 -8.67 3.67
CA ARG A 208 24.51 -7.26 3.26
C ARG A 208 23.12 -6.66 3.33
N THR A 209 22.08 -7.47 3.25
CA THR A 209 20.68 -7.01 3.13
C THR A 209 19.84 -7.28 4.37
N ALA A 210 20.28 -8.19 5.23
CA ALA A 210 19.59 -8.53 6.46
C ALA A 210 20.01 -7.58 7.59
N LEU A 211 19.03 -7.17 8.40
CA LEU A 211 19.22 -6.38 9.62
C LEU A 211 19.90 -7.22 10.70
N HIS A 212 19.41 -8.45 10.88
CA HIS A 212 19.95 -9.43 11.82
C HIS A 212 19.63 -10.85 11.33
N PHE A 213 20.14 -11.85 12.03
CA PHE A 213 19.81 -13.25 11.79
C PHE A 213 19.69 -13.99 13.12
N ASP A 214 18.82 -14.99 13.13
CA ASP A 214 18.62 -15.88 14.27
C ASP A 214 18.99 -17.32 13.91
N GLY A 215 19.43 -18.07 14.92
CA GLY A 215 19.69 -19.50 14.81
C GLY A 215 21.07 -19.89 14.27
N ASN A 216 21.32 -21.19 14.33
CA ASN A 216 22.62 -21.79 14.11
C ASN A 216 22.71 -22.51 12.76
N LYS A 217 23.78 -22.21 12.01
CA LYS A 217 24.20 -22.93 10.79
C LYS A 217 23.07 -23.14 9.78
N LYS A 218 22.46 -24.34 9.75
CA LYS A 218 21.51 -24.80 8.72
C LYS A 218 20.09 -24.26 8.90
N SER A 219 19.70 -23.88 10.13
CA SER A 219 18.39 -23.31 10.43
C SER A 219 18.43 -21.79 10.57
N ARG A 220 19.51 -21.14 10.09
CA ARG A 220 19.65 -19.69 10.21
C ARG A 220 18.61 -18.98 9.37
N ILE A 221 17.83 -18.13 10.03
CA ILE A 221 16.85 -17.24 9.42
C ILE A 221 17.46 -15.84 9.39
N TYR A 222 17.45 -15.21 8.23
CA TYR A 222 17.87 -13.82 8.05
C TYR A 222 16.61 -12.96 8.00
N TYR A 223 16.63 -11.82 8.67
CA TYR A 223 15.54 -10.86 8.64
C TYR A 223 15.95 -9.67 7.79
N LEU A 224 15.36 -9.55 6.60
CA LEU A 224 15.61 -8.45 5.66
C LEU A 224 15.23 -7.11 6.30
N SER A 225 16.02 -6.08 6.03
CA SER A 225 15.74 -4.70 6.50
C SER A 225 14.54 -4.10 5.76
N GLU A 226 13.68 -3.37 6.46
CA GLU A 226 12.58 -2.60 5.84
C GLU A 226 13.10 -1.51 4.90
N GLU A 227 14.35 -1.07 5.04
CA GLU A 227 15.01 -0.12 4.12
C GLU A 227 14.98 -0.62 2.66
N ILE A 228 14.89 -1.93 2.44
CA ILE A 228 14.78 -2.50 1.09
C ILE A 228 13.46 -2.11 0.38
N LEU A 229 12.46 -1.65 1.14
CA LEU A 229 11.17 -1.18 0.62
C LEU A 229 11.21 0.26 0.13
N ASP A 230 12.25 1.03 0.43
CA ASP A 230 12.31 2.45 0.12
C ASP A 230 12.89 2.69 -1.28
N GLU A 231 12.07 3.22 -2.19
CA GLU A 231 12.44 3.49 -3.60
C GLU A 231 13.56 4.52 -3.77
N LYS A 232 13.75 5.37 -2.76
CA LYS A 232 14.76 6.43 -2.73
C LYS A 232 16.01 6.05 -1.94
N ALA A 233 16.05 4.86 -1.35
CA ALA A 233 17.26 4.37 -0.70
C ALA A 233 18.30 4.12 -1.80
N ASN A 234 19.13 5.14 -2.08
CA ASN A 234 20.42 4.93 -2.71
C ASN A 234 21.10 3.83 -1.89
N TRP A 235 21.25 2.65 -2.47
CA TRP A 235 21.81 1.45 -1.83
C TRP A 235 23.32 1.58 -1.54
N SER A 236 23.78 2.79 -1.25
CA SER A 236 25.08 3.19 -0.72
C SER A 236 25.27 2.73 0.73
N ILE A 237 24.32 2.05 1.35
CA ILE A 237 24.43 1.57 2.73
C ILE A 237 25.32 0.33 2.75
N ASN A 238 26.54 0.50 3.26
CA ASN A 238 27.51 -0.53 3.64
C ASN A 238 28.06 -1.45 2.52
N LEU A 239 28.45 -0.87 1.38
CA LEU A 239 29.28 -1.57 0.39
C LEU A 239 30.78 -1.20 0.44
N SER A 240 31.17 -0.36 1.39
CA SER A 240 32.56 0.02 1.68
C SER A 240 33.05 -0.58 2.99
N LYS A 241 33.11 -1.92 3.06
CA LYS A 241 34.09 -2.70 3.84
C LYS A 241 34.24 -4.07 3.18
#